data_AF-A0A2G9ZSV9-F1
#
_entry.id   AF-A0A2G9ZSV9-F1
#
_cell.length_a   1.000
_cell.length_b   1.000
_cell.length_c   1.000
_cell.angle_alpha   90.00
_cell.angle_beta   90.00
_cell.angle_gamma   90.00
#
_symmetry.space_group_name_H-M   'P 1'
#
loop_
_entity.id
_entity.type
_entity.pdbx_description
1 polymer ?
#
loop_
_entity_poly.entity_id
_entity_poly.type
_entity_poly.pdbx_seq_one_letter_code
_entity_poly.pdbx_strand_id
1 'polypeptide(L)'
;MIMAGKYPSEDSTAIDALIAKSGIINRQILKFYRYMRSSGSRKIPSSNASRLERMHPIVRRFLAAIRINTLADLLYTYYLGGSLTRQDQLTFAKIHGMEHRAYLLTGFNALCCGIPTAAMYFLVGEGFQILSRVHSLTELPALFVGNTSFGIGGISLVVDLFRMFDAFWNKRCWAPFGFLPAFINFPTYLKIGWNRIKTGRTAKGACEKIRADTRLMGTAPTRIFTGQGNTHE
;
A
#
# COMPACT_ATOMS: atom_id res chain seq x y z
N MET A 1 -8.27 14.41 20.81
CA MET A 1 -7.60 13.79 21.96
C MET A 1 -7.39 12.32 21.63
N ILE A 2 -6.20 11.95 21.13
CA ILE A 2 -5.88 10.57 20.74
C ILE A 2 -5.22 9.92 21.95
N MET A 3 -5.88 8.93 22.55
CA MET A 3 -5.36 8.14 23.66
C MET A 3 -4.08 7.42 23.21
N ALA A 4 -2.94 7.79 23.79
CA ALA A 4 -1.67 7.11 23.57
C ALA A 4 -1.65 5.80 24.37
N GLY A 5 -2.11 4.71 23.74
CA GLY A 5 -1.96 3.36 24.27
C GLY A 5 -0.49 2.97 24.36
N LYS A 6 -0.05 2.53 25.54
CA LYS A 6 1.27 1.98 25.82
C LYS A 6 1.33 0.59 25.16
N TYR A 7 2.17 0.41 24.13
CA TYR A 7 2.31 -0.90 23.47
C TYR A 7 3.18 -1.84 24.33
N PRO A 8 2.76 -3.11 24.54
CA PRO A 8 3.63 -4.14 25.08
C PRO A 8 4.79 -4.42 24.11
N SER A 9 5.96 -4.73 24.66
CA SER A 9 7.23 -4.88 23.93
C SER A 9 7.24 -5.94 22.83
N GLU A 10 6.35 -6.94 22.89
CA GLU A 10 6.22 -7.99 21.86
C GLU A 10 5.62 -7.48 20.54
N ASP A 11 4.82 -6.42 20.57
CA ASP A 11 4.18 -5.89 19.36
C ASP A 11 5.19 -5.09 18.50
N SER A 12 6.26 -4.58 19.12
CA SER A 12 7.33 -3.84 18.45
C SER A 12 8.08 -4.68 17.42
N THR A 13 8.48 -5.91 17.79
CA THR A 13 9.25 -6.80 16.91
C THR A 13 8.40 -7.31 15.76
N ALA A 14 7.11 -7.57 15.99
CA ALA A 14 6.14 -7.91 14.94
C ALA A 14 5.95 -6.76 13.94
N ILE A 15 5.81 -5.52 14.43
CA ILE A 15 5.70 -4.32 13.58
C ILE A 15 7.00 -4.09 12.79
N ASP A 16 8.17 -4.27 13.39
CA ASP A 16 9.44 -4.13 12.69
C ASP A 16 9.63 -5.17 11.58
N ALA A 17 9.18 -6.41 11.81
CA ALA A 17 9.15 -7.43 10.78
C ALA A 17 8.20 -7.09 9.61
N LEU A 18 7.08 -6.42 9.88
CA LEU A 18 6.14 -5.95 8.86
C LEU A 18 6.72 -4.77 8.06
N ILE A 19 7.30 -3.77 8.73
CA ILE A 19 8.01 -2.64 8.12
C ILE A 19 9.19 -3.11 7.26
N ALA A 20 9.85 -4.20 7.68
CA ALA A 20 10.93 -4.80 6.91
C ALA A 20 10.45 -5.44 5.59
N LYS A 21 9.18 -5.85 5.50
CA LYS A 21 8.63 -6.43 4.26
C LYS A 21 8.24 -5.37 3.23
N SER A 22 7.82 -4.18 3.67
CA SER A 22 7.46 -3.03 2.83
C SER A 22 8.59 -2.55 1.91
N GLY A 23 8.23 -1.90 0.80
CA GLY A 23 9.20 -1.25 -0.11
C GLY A 23 9.94 -0.09 0.57
N ILE A 24 11.04 0.36 -0.04
CA ILE A 24 11.95 1.36 0.55
C ILE A 24 11.20 2.64 0.96
N ILE A 25 10.35 3.17 0.08
CA ILE A 25 9.58 4.41 0.31
C ILE A 25 8.56 4.20 1.44
N ASN A 26 7.73 3.14 1.35
CA ASN A 26 6.75 2.81 2.38
C ASN A 26 7.41 2.57 3.75
N ARG A 27 8.59 1.95 3.76
CA ARG A 27 9.38 1.74 4.97
C ARG A 27 9.80 3.07 5.60
N GLN A 28 10.22 4.05 4.81
CA GLN A 28 10.58 5.38 5.34
C GLN A 28 9.35 6.11 5.88
N ILE A 29 8.20 6.03 5.18
CA ILE A 29 6.93 6.60 5.66
C ILE A 29 6.53 5.99 7.01
N LEU A 30 6.57 4.66 7.12
CA LEU A 30 6.22 3.95 8.36
C LEU A 30 7.20 4.25 9.51
N LYS A 31 8.51 4.33 9.21
CA LYS A 31 9.53 4.72 10.21
C LYS A 31 9.37 6.16 10.67
N PHE A 32 9.18 7.08 9.74
CA PHE A 32 8.94 8.49 10.04
C PHE A 32 7.67 8.66 10.87
N TYR A 33 6.62 7.90 10.54
CA TYR A 33 5.38 7.94 11.31
C TYR A 33 5.55 7.40 12.73
N ARG A 34 6.23 6.25 12.88
CA ARG A 34 6.56 5.68 14.19
C ARG A 34 7.38 6.67 15.02
N TYR A 35 8.34 7.36 14.39
CA TYR A 35 9.10 8.42 15.02
C TYR A 35 8.19 9.56 15.48
N MET A 36 7.35 10.14 14.62
CA MET A 36 6.42 11.22 14.99
C MET A 36 5.49 10.85 16.15
N ARG A 37 4.94 9.63 16.16
CA ARG A 37 4.09 9.14 17.26
C ARG A 37 4.88 8.96 18.56
N SER A 38 6.08 8.39 18.50
CA SER A 38 6.95 8.20 19.67
C SER A 38 7.38 9.54 20.29
N SER A 39 7.66 10.54 19.45
CA SER A 39 8.02 11.90 19.86
C SER A 39 6.81 12.67 20.41
N GLY A 40 5.60 12.38 19.94
CA GLY A 40 4.35 12.93 20.46
C GLY A 40 3.91 12.35 21.81
N SER A 41 4.39 11.15 22.16
CA SER A 41 4.00 10.44 23.39
C SER A 41 5.03 10.53 24.53
N ARG A 42 6.21 11.13 24.30
CA ARG A 42 7.20 11.37 25.36
C ARG A 42 6.77 12.57 26.21
N LYS A 43 6.35 12.30 27.46
CA LYS A 43 6.55 13.23 28.58
C LYS A 43 8.02 13.65 28.54
N ILE A 44 8.27 14.95 28.44
CA ILE A 44 9.59 15.59 28.44
C ILE A 44 10.50 14.92 29.48
N PRO A 45 11.62 14.30 29.07
CA PRO A 45 12.77 14.15 29.95
C PRO A 45 13.87 15.09 29.46
N SER A 46 14.51 15.71 30.43
CA SER A 46 15.56 16.70 30.36
C SER A 46 16.80 16.26 29.58
N SER A 47 17.44 17.30 29.02
CA SER A 47 18.86 17.45 28.67
C SER A 47 19.45 16.57 27.55
N ASN A 48 19.99 17.27 26.55
CA ASN A 48 20.96 16.84 25.53
C ASN A 48 20.41 16.30 24.20
N ALA A 49 19.61 17.10 23.49
CA ALA A 49 19.30 16.78 22.11
C ALA A 49 19.53 17.94 21.13
N SER A 50 19.90 17.50 19.94
CA SER A 50 20.72 18.16 18.92
C SER A 50 19.98 19.25 18.15
N ARG A 51 20.71 19.99 17.30
CA ARG A 51 20.21 21.15 16.51
C ARG A 51 18.90 20.90 15.74
N LEU A 52 18.50 19.66 15.46
CA LEU A 52 17.23 19.30 14.84
C LEU A 52 16.00 19.52 15.76
N GLU A 53 16.15 19.45 17.08
CA GLU A 53 15.05 19.65 18.03
C GLU A 53 14.60 21.11 18.14
N ARG A 54 15.44 22.08 17.77
CA ARG A 54 15.09 23.50 17.84
C ARG A 54 14.11 23.95 16.76
N MET A 55 14.00 23.24 15.63
CA MET A 55 12.99 23.54 14.60
C MET A 55 11.59 22.98 14.97
N HIS A 56 11.54 21.98 15.85
CA HIS A 56 10.32 21.25 16.21
C HIS A 56 9.25 22.10 16.95
N PRO A 57 9.60 22.97 17.93
CA PRO A 57 8.60 23.80 18.61
C PRO A 57 8.09 24.95 17.74
N ILE A 58 8.89 25.42 16.76
CA ILE A 58 8.51 26.52 15.86
C ILE A 58 7.46 26.02 14.86
N VAL A 59 7.71 24.88 14.21
CA VAL A 59 6.76 24.27 13.26
C VAL A 59 5.46 23.88 13.98
N ARG A 60 5.53 23.31 15.19
CA ARG A 60 4.33 23.00 15.98
C ARG A 60 3.55 24.24 16.43
N ARG A 61 4.22 25.33 16.85
CA ARG A 61 3.55 26.58 17.24
C ARG A 61 2.89 27.26 16.03
N PHE A 62 3.55 27.22 14.87
CA PHE A 62 2.99 27.76 13.63
C PHE A 62 1.77 26.94 13.15
N LEU A 63 1.81 25.60 13.27
CA LEU A 63 0.70 24.71 12.91
C LEU A 63 -0.46 24.69 13.92
N ALA A 64 -0.15 24.89 15.21
CA ALA A 64 -1.15 24.96 16.28
C ALA A 64 -1.95 26.28 16.25
N ALA A 65 -1.32 27.37 15.79
CA ALA A 65 -1.97 28.67 15.68
C ALA A 65 -3.10 28.72 14.62
N ILE A 66 -3.14 27.78 13.65
CA ILE A 66 -4.00 27.89 12.45
C ILE A 66 -5.13 26.83 12.40
N ARG A 67 -5.44 26.06 13.45
CA ARG A 67 -6.40 24.90 13.38
C ARG A 67 -6.04 23.81 12.32
N ILE A 68 -4.94 23.97 11.58
CA ILE A 68 -4.41 23.04 10.56
C ILE A 68 -4.02 21.70 11.18
N ASN A 69 -3.75 21.63 12.48
CA ASN A 69 -3.27 20.42 13.12
C ASN A 69 -4.24 19.21 12.95
N THR A 70 -5.56 19.44 12.98
CA THR A 70 -6.55 18.38 12.76
C THR A 70 -6.65 17.97 11.30
N LEU A 71 -6.54 18.93 10.37
CA LEU A 71 -6.54 18.65 8.93
C LEU A 71 -5.26 17.93 8.51
N ALA A 72 -4.11 18.32 9.07
CA ALA A 72 -2.82 17.66 8.86
C ALA A 72 -2.83 16.25 9.41
N ASP A 73 -3.39 16.01 10.60
CA ASP A 73 -3.57 14.65 11.13
C ASP A 73 -4.53 13.81 10.26
N LEU A 74 -5.57 14.42 9.69
CA LEU A 74 -6.54 13.74 8.83
C LEU A 74 -5.92 13.40 7.46
N LEU A 75 -5.22 14.34 6.84
CA LEU A 75 -4.42 14.12 5.62
C LEU A 75 -3.33 13.08 5.87
N TYR A 76 -2.61 13.17 6.97
CA TYR A 76 -1.54 12.22 7.25
C TYR A 76 -2.10 10.81 7.48
N THR A 77 -3.18 10.69 8.26
CA THR A 77 -3.76 9.40 8.59
C THR A 77 -4.48 8.78 7.40
N TYR A 78 -5.39 9.51 6.75
CA TYR A 78 -6.26 8.95 5.73
C TYR A 78 -5.73 9.11 4.31
N TYR A 79 -5.06 10.23 3.98
CA TYR A 79 -4.45 10.39 2.66
C TYR A 79 -3.15 9.58 2.55
N LEU A 80 -2.17 9.82 3.42
CA LEU A 80 -0.92 9.07 3.40
C LEU A 80 -1.14 7.61 3.77
N GLY A 81 -1.83 7.32 4.88
CA GLY A 81 -2.13 5.94 5.27
C GLY A 81 -2.94 5.18 4.22
N GLY A 82 -4.00 5.79 3.66
CA GLY A 82 -4.79 5.18 2.59
C GLY A 82 -4.10 5.07 1.23
N SER A 83 -2.98 5.80 1.04
CA SER A 83 -2.16 5.69 -0.18
C SER A 83 -1.28 4.43 -0.22
N LEU A 84 -1.11 3.76 0.91
CA LEU A 84 -0.23 2.60 1.08
C LEU A 84 -0.84 1.32 0.50
N THR A 85 -0.02 0.28 0.33
CA THR A 85 -0.51 -1.06 -0.02
C THR A 85 -1.43 -1.63 1.07
N ARG A 86 -2.23 -2.66 0.74
CA ARG A 86 -3.12 -3.34 1.71
C ARG A 86 -2.39 -3.78 2.99
N GLN A 87 -1.21 -4.39 2.87
CA GLN A 87 -0.44 -4.87 4.03
C GLN A 87 0.13 -3.70 4.85
N ASP A 88 0.56 -2.65 4.17
CA ASP A 88 1.11 -1.46 4.81
C ASP A 88 0.00 -0.63 5.51
N GLN A 89 -1.21 -0.57 4.94
CA GLN A 89 -2.39 0.02 5.60
C GLN A 89 -2.75 -0.70 6.90
N LEU A 90 -2.74 -2.04 6.90
CA LEU A 90 -2.98 -2.82 8.11
C LEU A 90 -1.89 -2.57 9.16
N THR A 91 -0.62 -2.51 8.74
CA THR A 91 0.51 -2.19 9.62
C THR A 91 0.41 -0.78 10.18
N PHE A 92 0.03 0.19 9.34
CA PHE A 92 -0.21 1.57 9.72
C PHE A 92 -1.36 1.67 10.74
N ALA A 93 -2.47 0.97 10.50
CA ALA A 93 -3.60 0.91 11.41
C ALA A 93 -3.23 0.31 12.78
N LYS A 94 -2.41 -0.75 12.80
CA LYS A 94 -1.85 -1.32 14.05
C LYS A 94 -1.02 -0.28 14.81
N ILE A 95 -0.10 0.41 14.13
CA ILE A 95 0.73 1.48 14.73
C ILE A 95 -0.14 2.63 15.24
N HIS A 96 -1.26 2.92 14.57
CA HIS A 96 -2.16 3.99 14.97
C HIS A 96 -3.14 3.60 16.10
N GLY A 97 -3.30 2.30 16.40
CA GLY A 97 -4.29 1.79 17.36
C GLY A 97 -5.69 1.66 16.75
N MET A 98 -5.78 1.57 15.42
CA MET A 98 -7.00 1.50 14.63
C MET A 98 -7.14 0.17 13.90
N GLU A 99 -6.63 -0.93 14.45
CA GLU A 99 -6.54 -2.22 13.77
C GLU A 99 -7.91 -2.72 13.26
N HIS A 100 -8.97 -2.59 14.06
CA HIS A 100 -10.35 -2.92 13.67
C HIS A 100 -11.00 -1.94 12.68
N ARG A 101 -10.31 -0.83 12.37
CA ARG A 101 -10.80 0.28 11.53
C ARG A 101 -9.87 0.57 10.36
N ALA A 102 -8.98 -0.35 10.00
CA ALA A 102 -8.06 -0.17 8.88
C ALA A 102 -8.77 0.10 7.54
N TYR A 103 -9.98 -0.44 7.35
CA TYR A 103 -10.81 -0.19 6.17
C TYR A 103 -11.18 1.29 5.98
N LEU A 104 -11.24 2.08 7.07
CA LEU A 104 -11.48 3.52 7.00
C LEU A 104 -10.37 4.25 6.24
N LEU A 105 -9.12 3.75 6.27
CA LEU A 105 -8.02 4.32 5.50
C LEU A 105 -8.31 4.25 4.01
N THR A 106 -8.81 3.11 3.52
CA THR A 106 -9.21 2.94 2.12
C THR A 106 -10.45 3.79 1.81
N GLY A 107 -11.49 3.71 2.65
CA GLY A 107 -12.77 4.38 2.40
C GLY A 107 -12.63 5.90 2.35
N PHE A 108 -11.98 6.51 3.34
CA PHE A 108 -11.75 7.96 3.35
C PHE A 108 -10.78 8.41 2.26
N ASN A 109 -9.78 7.60 1.90
CA ASN A 109 -8.88 7.94 0.79
C ASN A 109 -9.62 7.97 -0.55
N ALA A 110 -10.45 6.96 -0.83
CA ALA A 110 -11.27 6.93 -2.03
C ALA A 110 -12.26 8.10 -2.06
N LEU A 111 -12.92 8.39 -0.93
CA LEU A 111 -13.91 9.48 -0.83
C LEU A 111 -13.27 10.87 -0.97
N CYS A 112 -12.20 11.15 -0.21
CA CYS A 112 -11.64 12.50 -0.10
C CYS A 112 -10.58 12.80 -1.16
N CYS A 113 -10.05 11.79 -1.85
CA CYS A 113 -8.96 11.98 -2.80
C CYS A 113 -9.24 11.31 -4.14
N GLY A 114 -9.76 10.08 -4.15
CA GLY A 114 -10.14 9.38 -5.38
C GLY A 114 -11.24 10.10 -6.16
N ILE A 115 -12.41 10.29 -5.55
CA ILE A 115 -13.57 10.94 -6.18
C ILE A 115 -13.25 12.38 -6.65
N PRO A 116 -12.63 13.26 -5.84
CA PRO A 116 -12.21 14.57 -6.32
C PRO A 116 -11.21 14.52 -7.48
N THR A 117 -10.30 13.54 -7.49
CA THR A 117 -9.35 13.35 -8.60
C THR A 117 -10.08 12.96 -9.89
N ALA A 118 -11.08 12.08 -9.81
CA ALA A 118 -11.93 11.76 -10.94
C ALA A 118 -12.72 12.98 -11.45
N ALA A 119 -13.24 13.81 -10.54
CA ALA A 119 -13.90 15.07 -10.91
C ALA A 119 -12.94 16.02 -11.64
N MET A 120 -11.68 16.12 -11.21
CA MET A 120 -10.66 16.92 -11.90
C MET A 120 -10.39 16.42 -13.33
N TYR A 121 -10.40 15.10 -13.57
CA TYR A 121 -10.29 14.55 -14.93
C TYR A 121 -11.49 14.97 -15.81
N PHE A 122 -12.70 15.01 -15.28
CA PHE A 122 -13.85 15.51 -16.03
C PHE A 122 -13.75 17.00 -16.33
N LEU A 123 -13.34 17.81 -15.34
CA LEU A 123 -13.14 19.26 -15.53
C LEU A 123 -12.06 19.56 -16.57
N VAL A 124 -10.96 18.82 -16.57
CA VAL A 124 -9.93 18.93 -17.61
C VAL A 124 -10.52 18.56 -18.98
N GLY A 125 -11.29 17.47 -19.04
CA GLY A 125 -11.95 17.04 -20.28
C GLY A 125 -12.87 18.10 -20.86
N GLU A 126 -13.74 18.69 -20.02
CA GLU A 126 -14.62 19.80 -20.41
C GLU A 126 -13.83 21.05 -20.82
N GLY A 127 -12.77 21.39 -20.09
CA GLY A 127 -11.91 22.53 -20.41
C GLY A 127 -11.30 22.42 -21.82
N PHE A 128 -10.83 21.23 -22.20
CA PHE A 128 -10.31 20.98 -23.54
C PHE A 128 -11.41 21.01 -24.62
N GLN A 129 -12.62 20.50 -24.33
CA GLN A 129 -13.75 20.60 -25.26
C GLN A 129 -14.24 22.05 -25.46
N ILE A 130 -14.12 22.91 -24.46
CA ILE A 130 -14.40 24.33 -24.60
C ILE A 130 -13.30 24.98 -25.45
N LEU A 131 -12.03 24.66 -25.17
CA LEU A 131 -10.89 25.22 -25.90
C LEU A 131 -10.89 24.84 -27.39
N SER A 132 -11.34 23.64 -27.73
CA SER A 132 -11.46 23.19 -29.13
C SER A 132 -12.46 24.04 -29.93
N ARG A 133 -13.50 24.58 -29.27
CA ARG A 133 -14.51 25.45 -29.92
C ARG A 133 -13.99 26.86 -30.19
N VAL A 134 -12.92 27.29 -29.50
CA VAL A 134 -12.36 28.65 -29.61
C VAL A 134 -11.20 28.70 -30.62
N HIS A 135 -10.46 27.61 -30.80
CA HIS A 135 -9.31 27.53 -31.71
C HIS A 135 -9.41 26.35 -32.68
N SER A 136 -9.62 26.65 -33.97
CA SER A 136 -9.69 25.65 -35.05
C SER A 136 -8.40 24.82 -35.21
N LEU A 137 -7.23 25.40 -34.92
CA LEU A 137 -5.94 24.70 -35.04
C LEU A 137 -5.69 23.64 -33.95
N THR A 138 -6.50 23.61 -32.87
CA THR A 138 -6.32 22.69 -31.74
C THR A 138 -7.45 21.68 -31.58
N GLU A 139 -8.40 21.59 -32.52
CA GLU A 139 -9.57 20.72 -32.41
C GLU A 139 -9.23 19.24 -32.22
N LEU A 140 -8.33 18.69 -33.03
CA LEU A 140 -7.95 17.27 -32.97
C LEU A 140 -7.24 16.90 -31.66
N PRO A 141 -6.18 17.62 -31.22
CA PRO A 141 -5.55 17.37 -29.92
C PRO A 141 -6.52 17.54 -28.75
N ALA A 142 -7.37 18.57 -28.80
CA ALA A 142 -8.31 18.87 -27.72
C ALA A 142 -9.43 17.83 -27.60
N LEU A 143 -9.94 17.32 -28.72
CA LEU A 143 -10.91 16.22 -28.72
C LEU A 143 -10.30 14.92 -28.17
N PHE A 144 -9.06 14.60 -28.57
CA PHE A 144 -8.36 13.43 -28.07
C PHE A 144 -8.12 13.51 -26.56
N VAL A 145 -7.60 14.65 -26.07
CA VAL A 145 -7.37 14.88 -24.64
C VAL A 145 -8.69 14.90 -23.88
N GLY A 146 -9.73 15.53 -24.42
CA GLY A 146 -11.07 15.55 -23.85
C GLY A 146 -11.61 14.13 -23.61
N ASN A 147 -11.72 13.33 -24.66
CA ASN A 147 -12.24 11.96 -24.58
C ASN A 147 -11.39 11.06 -23.69
N THR A 148 -10.06 11.20 -23.76
CA THR A 148 -9.14 10.43 -22.92
C THR A 148 -9.32 10.80 -21.45
N SER A 149 -9.44 12.09 -21.13
CA SER A 149 -9.64 12.56 -19.77
C SER A 149 -10.98 12.10 -19.19
N PHE A 150 -12.06 12.13 -19.98
CA PHE A 150 -13.35 11.55 -19.59
C PHE A 150 -13.26 10.03 -19.36
N GLY A 151 -12.60 9.30 -20.25
CA GLY A 151 -12.42 7.85 -20.09
C GLY A 151 -11.63 7.50 -18.83
N ILE A 152 -10.50 8.17 -18.59
CA ILE A 152 -9.69 8.00 -17.38
C ILE A 152 -10.48 8.39 -16.13
N GLY A 153 -11.19 9.52 -16.17
CA GLY A 153 -12.05 9.98 -15.06
C GLY A 153 -13.14 8.97 -14.72
N GLY A 154 -13.82 8.41 -15.72
CA GLY A 154 -14.84 7.38 -15.54
C GLY A 154 -14.30 6.10 -14.92
N ILE A 155 -13.18 5.57 -15.44
CA ILE A 155 -12.53 4.37 -14.87
C ILE A 155 -12.07 4.65 -13.43
N SER A 156 -11.42 5.79 -13.18
CA SER A 156 -10.96 6.18 -11.85
C SER A 156 -12.13 6.25 -10.86
N LEU A 157 -13.23 6.89 -11.26
CA LEU A 157 -14.43 7.02 -10.42
C LEU A 157 -15.01 5.65 -10.06
N VAL A 158 -15.17 4.76 -11.05
CA VAL A 158 -15.72 3.41 -10.83
C VAL A 158 -14.83 2.61 -9.87
N VAL A 159 -13.51 2.65 -10.07
CA VAL A 159 -12.55 1.95 -9.21
C VAL A 159 -12.60 2.51 -7.79
N ASP A 160 -12.62 3.83 -7.62
CA ASP A 160 -12.65 4.45 -6.29
C ASP A 160 -13.98 4.25 -5.57
N LEU A 161 -15.12 4.30 -6.29
CA LEU A 161 -16.42 3.95 -5.74
C LEU A 161 -16.45 2.48 -5.30
N PHE A 162 -15.99 1.55 -6.15
CA PHE A 162 -15.89 0.14 -5.77
C PHE A 162 -15.04 -0.06 -4.52
N ARG A 163 -13.86 0.57 -4.46
CA ARG A 163 -12.97 0.50 -3.29
C ARG A 163 -13.63 1.07 -2.04
N MET A 164 -14.35 2.18 -2.17
CA MET A 164 -15.07 2.81 -1.07
C MET A 164 -16.18 1.89 -0.55
N PHE A 165 -17.04 1.39 -1.44
CA PHE A 165 -18.13 0.50 -1.09
C PHE A 165 -17.63 -0.82 -0.50
N ASP A 166 -16.66 -1.47 -1.13
CA ASP A 166 -16.09 -2.72 -0.63
C ASP A 166 -15.37 -2.52 0.71
N ALA A 167 -14.70 -1.37 0.91
CA ALA A 167 -14.08 -1.05 2.20
C ALA A 167 -15.11 -0.88 3.31
N PHE A 168 -16.22 -0.18 3.07
CA PHE A 168 -17.25 0.02 4.09
C PHE A 168 -18.11 -1.21 4.33
N TRP A 169 -18.43 -1.98 3.29
CA TRP A 169 -19.30 -3.16 3.39
C TRP A 169 -18.54 -4.39 3.87
N ASN A 170 -17.42 -4.71 3.23
CA ASN A 170 -16.65 -5.93 3.48
C ASN A 170 -15.49 -5.71 4.47
N LYS A 171 -15.31 -4.47 4.97
CA LYS A 171 -14.21 -4.09 5.89
C LYS A 171 -12.83 -4.44 5.34
N ARG A 172 -12.68 -4.37 4.01
CA ARG A 172 -11.43 -4.71 3.30
C ARG A 172 -10.60 -3.47 3.01
N CYS A 173 -9.28 -3.65 3.02
CA CYS A 173 -8.34 -2.62 2.63
C CYS A 173 -7.92 -2.83 1.17
N TRP A 174 -7.96 -1.77 0.37
CA TRP A 174 -7.56 -1.81 -1.03
C TRP A 174 -6.43 -0.82 -1.28
N ALA A 175 -5.45 -1.28 -2.07
CA ALA A 175 -4.44 -0.39 -2.60
C ALA A 175 -5.12 0.63 -3.53
N PRO A 176 -4.74 1.90 -3.44
CA PRO A 176 -5.23 2.94 -4.33
C PRO A 176 -4.76 2.78 -5.77
N PHE A 177 -5.64 3.20 -6.67
CA PHE A 177 -5.38 3.30 -8.09
C PHE A 177 -5.10 4.76 -8.43
N GLY A 178 -3.93 5.04 -8.99
CA GLY A 178 -3.52 6.40 -9.33
C GLY A 178 -2.01 6.54 -9.45
N PHE A 179 -1.57 7.62 -10.08
CA PHE A 179 -0.14 7.84 -10.35
C PHE A 179 0.70 7.95 -9.06
N LEU A 180 0.26 8.76 -8.11
CA LEU A 180 1.01 9.01 -6.88
C LEU A 180 1.13 7.75 -6.00
N PRO A 181 0.06 6.97 -5.77
CA PRO A 181 0.21 5.68 -5.13
C PRO A 181 0.97 4.65 -5.95
N ALA A 182 0.87 4.66 -7.28
CA ALA A 182 1.68 3.79 -8.12
C ALA A 182 3.17 4.09 -7.92
N PHE A 183 3.57 5.36 -7.87
CA PHE A 183 4.94 5.79 -7.62
C PHE A 183 5.44 5.40 -6.22
N ILE A 184 4.65 5.68 -5.18
CA ILE A 184 4.97 5.34 -3.78
C ILE A 184 5.12 3.82 -3.61
N ASN A 185 4.22 3.04 -4.20
CA ASN A 185 4.19 1.60 -4.07
C ASN A 185 5.04 0.87 -5.13
N PHE A 186 5.61 1.60 -6.10
CA PHE A 186 6.41 1.02 -7.19
C PHE A 186 7.55 0.12 -6.68
N PRO A 187 8.37 0.52 -5.68
CA PRO A 187 9.44 -0.34 -5.17
C PRO A 187 8.88 -1.64 -4.55
N THR A 188 7.70 -1.58 -3.95
CA THR A 188 7.03 -2.75 -3.36
C THR A 188 6.57 -3.70 -4.47
N TYR A 189 5.96 -3.20 -5.54
CA TYR A 189 5.55 -4.02 -6.68
C TYR A 189 6.74 -4.64 -7.41
N LEU A 190 7.82 -3.87 -7.61
CA LEU A 190 9.05 -4.37 -8.24
C LEU A 190 9.66 -5.53 -7.44
N LYS A 191 9.72 -5.39 -6.10
CA LYS A 191 10.22 -6.44 -5.20
C LYS A 191 9.37 -7.71 -5.27
N ILE A 192 8.03 -7.58 -5.30
CA ILE A 192 7.11 -8.72 -5.44
C ILE A 192 7.30 -9.42 -6.79
N GLY A 193 7.38 -8.64 -7.88
CA GLY A 193 7.61 -9.18 -9.23
C GLY A 193 8.96 -9.91 -9.33
N TRP A 194 10.02 -9.30 -8.81
CA TRP A 194 11.36 -9.88 -8.80
C TRP A 194 11.43 -11.19 -8.01
N ASN A 195 10.80 -11.23 -6.84
CA ASN A 195 10.74 -12.44 -6.03
C ASN A 195 9.97 -13.56 -6.75
N ARG A 196 8.85 -13.25 -7.42
CA ARG A 196 8.11 -14.24 -8.22
C ARG A 196 8.96 -14.80 -9.36
N ILE A 197 9.75 -13.97 -10.05
CA ILE A 197 10.66 -14.43 -11.10
C ILE A 197 11.76 -15.32 -10.53
N LYS A 198 12.36 -14.94 -9.40
CA LYS A 198 13.38 -15.77 -8.71
C LYS A 198 12.82 -17.11 -8.28
N THR A 199 11.70 -17.13 -7.56
CA THR A 199 11.07 -18.38 -7.09
C THR A 199 10.61 -19.25 -8.25
N GLY A 200 10.09 -18.65 -9.34
CA GLY A 200 9.74 -19.36 -10.56
C GLY A 200 10.94 -20.02 -11.26
N ARG A 201 12.12 -19.37 -11.26
CA ARG A 201 13.37 -19.98 -11.75
C ARG A 201 13.86 -21.11 -10.86
N THR A 202 13.77 -20.96 -9.54
CA THR A 202 14.14 -22.00 -8.58
C THR A 202 13.23 -23.23 -8.69
N ALA A 203 11.92 -23.02 -8.84
CA ALA A 203 10.94 -24.09 -9.02
C ALA A 203 11.14 -24.83 -10.36
N LYS A 204 11.45 -24.12 -11.45
CA LYS A 204 11.80 -24.74 -12.73
C LYS A 204 13.08 -25.56 -12.64
N GLY A 205 14.14 -25.03 -12.02
CA GLY A 205 15.40 -25.76 -11.82
C GLY A 205 15.25 -27.00 -10.92
N ALA A 206 14.43 -26.94 -9.88
CA ALA A 206 14.14 -28.09 -9.03
C ALA A 206 13.34 -29.19 -9.77
N CYS A 207 12.35 -28.79 -10.58
CA CYS A 207 11.56 -29.72 -11.38
C CYS A 207 12.40 -30.38 -12.49
N GLU A 208 13.31 -29.63 -13.12
CA GLU A 208 14.23 -30.13 -14.14
C GLU A 208 15.27 -31.10 -13.56
N LYS A 209 15.76 -30.82 -12.34
CA LYS A 209 16.63 -31.74 -11.59
C LYS A 209 15.93 -33.05 -11.21
N ILE A 210 14.70 -32.97 -10.68
CA ILE A 210 13.89 -34.17 -10.36
C ILE A 210 13.63 -35.00 -11.63
N ARG A 211 13.37 -34.34 -12.77
CA ARG A 211 13.16 -35.02 -14.05
C ARG A 211 14.43 -35.70 -14.58
N ALA A 212 15.60 -35.10 -14.35
CA ALA A 212 16.89 -35.71 -14.70
C ALA A 212 17.19 -36.92 -13.80
N ASP A 213 16.98 -36.80 -12.48
CA ASP A 213 17.20 -37.87 -11.52
C ASP A 213 16.24 -39.06 -11.74
N THR A 214 14.98 -38.78 -12.11
CA THR A 214 13.99 -39.82 -12.44
C THR A 214 14.33 -40.58 -13.74
N ARG A 215 14.97 -39.93 -14.72
CA ARG A 215 15.47 -40.61 -15.93
C ARG A 215 16.67 -41.51 -15.66
N LEU A 216 17.49 -41.18 -14.67
CA LEU A 216 18.65 -41.99 -14.28
C LEU A 216 18.27 -43.23 -13.46
N MET A 217 17.08 -43.26 -12.85
CA MET A 217 16.56 -44.42 -12.11
C MET A 217 15.76 -45.42 -12.96
N GLY A 218 15.60 -45.17 -14.27
CA GLY A 218 14.80 -45.98 -15.19
C GLY A 218 15.38 -47.34 -15.62
N THR A 219 16.41 -47.88 -14.96
CA THR A 219 17.02 -49.18 -15.30
C THR A 219 17.20 -50.13 -14.12
N ALA A 220 16.40 -50.01 -13.06
CA ALA A 220 16.36 -51.04 -12.02
C ALA A 220 15.22 -52.04 -12.29
N PRO A 221 15.51 -53.32 -12.62
CA PRO A 221 14.47 -54.32 -12.84
C PRO A 221 13.78 -54.62 -11.51
N THR A 222 12.47 -54.41 -11.47
CA THR A 222 11.61 -54.72 -10.33
C THR A 222 11.58 -56.24 -10.13
N ARG A 223 12.36 -56.76 -9.17
CA ARG A 223 12.20 -58.14 -8.69
C ARG A 223 10.86 -58.24 -7.96
N ILE A 224 9.90 -58.89 -8.59
CA ILE A 224 8.63 -59.29 -7.99
C ILE A 224 8.94 -60.39 -6.97
N PHE A 225 8.88 -60.06 -5.68
CA PHE A 225 8.89 -61.04 -4.59
C PHE A 225 7.47 -61.58 -4.41
N THR A 226 7.21 -62.79 -4.92
CA THR A 226 6.01 -63.57 -4.58
C THR A 226 6.24 -64.26 -3.24
N GLY A 227 5.66 -63.70 -2.18
CA GLY A 227 5.59 -64.36 -0.87
C GLY A 227 4.49 -65.42 -0.85
N GLN A 228 4.88 -66.68 -0.65
CA GLN A 228 3.99 -67.80 -0.30
C GLN A 228 3.34 -67.55 1.07
N GLY A 229 2.01 -67.59 1.13
CA GLY A 229 1.26 -67.74 2.38
C GLY A 229 0.92 -69.20 2.62
N ASN A 230 1.64 -69.86 3.52
CA ASN A 230 1.21 -71.09 4.18
C ASN A 230 0.39 -70.70 5.42
N THR A 231 -0.84 -71.18 5.52
CA THR A 231 -1.58 -71.26 6.79
C THR A 231 -2.05 -72.69 6.96
N HIS A 232 -1.44 -73.36 7.93
CA HIS A 232 -2.00 -74.49 8.64
C HIS A 232 -2.91 -73.95 9.76
N GLU A 233 -3.86 -74.79 10.16
CA GLU A 233 -4.88 -74.67 11.23
C GLU A 233 -6.28 -74.25 10.80
#